data_AF-A0A249NRY6-F1
#
_entry.id   AF-A0A249NRY6-F1
#
_cell.length_a   1.000
_cell.length_b   1.000
_cell.length_c   1.000
_cell.angle_alpha   90.00
_cell.angle_beta   90.00
_cell.angle_gamma   90.00
#
_symmetry.space_group_name_H-M   'P 1'
#
loop_
_entity.id
_entity.type
_entity.pdbx_description
1 polymer ?
#
loop_
_entity_poly.entity_id
_entity_poly.type
_entity_poly.pdbx_seq_one_letter_code
_entity_poly.pdbx_strand_id
1 'polypeptide(L)'
;MSLRQLPEAKTFQRPQNFQWDAPSDVLAKWAEVPMAAADDSENTITMFEVIGEDWWTGGGVTAKRVSAALRSIGNKDVKVKINSPGGDMFEGIAIYNLLRSHPAKVTVEVLGWAASAASIIAMAGDEIRMGLGTFMMVHNAWGVVVGNRHDMREAASLFDGFDSAIADIYEARTDMKRKDIEKLMDAETFMGPSEAVEKGFADAVDNGIEVPSSADAKNMDRGLMARRQTEAALARAGFSRDKRSELLSELGAAAAPRDASRKPAARDAGIDLAAVRQLIETIRT
;
A
#
# COMPACT_ATOMS: atom_id res chain seq x y z
N MET A 1 23.70 14.42 -0.46
CA MET A 1 23.74 13.26 0.47
C MET A 1 22.46 13.29 1.27
N SER A 2 21.78 12.14 1.40
CA SER A 2 20.68 11.98 2.35
C SER A 2 21.12 12.53 3.71
N LEU A 3 20.23 13.31 4.32
CA LEU A 3 20.50 14.05 5.54
C LEU A 3 20.34 13.16 6.78
N ARG A 4 19.61 12.04 6.66
CA ARG A 4 19.37 11.09 7.75
C ARG A 4 20.03 9.74 7.50
N GLN A 5 20.75 9.22 8.49
CA GLN A 5 21.23 7.83 8.46
C GLN A 5 20.13 6.91 8.97
N LEU A 6 19.23 6.49 8.06
CA LEU A 6 18.13 5.58 8.38
C LEU A 6 18.58 4.12 8.29
N PRO A 7 18.16 3.24 9.22
CA PRO A 7 18.56 1.84 9.22
C PRO A 7 18.00 1.09 8.01
N GLU A 8 18.68 0.02 7.64
CA GLU A 8 18.15 -0.93 6.68
C GLU A 8 17.00 -1.73 7.30
N ALA A 9 15.83 -1.66 6.66
CA ALA A 9 14.73 -2.53 7.04
C ALA A 9 15.07 -3.98 6.65
N LYS A 10 15.01 -4.89 7.64
CA LYS A 10 15.26 -6.31 7.41
C LYS A 10 14.28 -6.85 6.36
N THR A 11 14.81 -7.48 5.33
CA THR A 11 13.99 -8.12 4.29
C THR A 11 13.67 -9.56 4.73
N PHE A 12 12.39 -9.90 4.77
CA PHE A 12 11.95 -11.27 5.03
C PHE A 12 11.65 -11.98 3.70
N GLN A 13 11.79 -13.30 3.67
CA GLN A 13 11.31 -14.06 2.53
C GLN A 13 9.78 -14.03 2.50
N ARG A 14 9.21 -13.66 1.36
CA ARG A 14 7.76 -13.62 1.13
C ARG A 14 7.16 -15.02 1.28
N PRO A 15 6.22 -15.22 2.24
CA PRO A 15 5.53 -16.50 2.39
C PRO A 15 4.63 -16.80 1.18
N GLN A 16 4.54 -18.07 0.75
CA GLN A 16 3.81 -18.43 -0.48
C GLN A 16 2.27 -18.44 -0.32
N ASN A 17 1.74 -18.62 0.91
CA ASN A 17 0.31 -18.84 1.16
C ASN A 17 -0.44 -17.65 1.77
N PHE A 18 0.12 -16.43 1.67
CA PHE A 18 -0.45 -15.23 2.31
C PHE A 18 -0.97 -14.27 1.24
N GLN A 19 -2.15 -13.70 1.49
CA GLN A 19 -2.70 -12.57 0.71
C GLN A 19 -2.85 -11.33 1.58
N TRP A 20 -2.60 -10.16 0.99
CA TRP A 20 -2.73 -8.83 1.58
C TRP A 20 -3.66 -7.98 0.73
N ASP A 21 -4.40 -7.12 1.39
CA ASP A 21 -5.10 -6.00 0.77
C ASP A 21 -4.90 -4.76 1.65
N ALA A 22 -5.35 -3.61 1.19
CA ALA A 22 -5.55 -2.48 2.11
C ALA A 22 -6.81 -2.74 2.97
N PRO A 23 -6.81 -2.37 4.28
CA PRO A 23 -8.00 -2.44 5.11
C PRO A 23 -9.20 -1.71 4.46
N SER A 24 -10.39 -2.30 4.57
CA SER A 24 -11.58 -1.82 3.83
C SER A 24 -12.03 -0.42 4.23
N ASP A 25 -11.82 -0.04 5.48
CA ASP A 25 -12.13 1.29 6.00
C ASP A 25 -11.18 2.36 5.45
N VAL A 26 -9.89 2.04 5.34
CA VAL A 26 -8.86 2.88 4.71
C VAL A 26 -9.17 3.08 3.22
N LEU A 27 -9.54 2.00 2.52
CA LEU A 27 -9.96 2.09 1.11
C LEU A 27 -11.19 2.99 0.93
N ALA A 28 -12.18 2.88 1.83
CA ALA A 28 -13.40 3.69 1.76
C ALA A 28 -13.10 5.19 1.97
N LYS A 29 -12.26 5.53 2.96
CA LYS A 29 -11.86 6.92 3.26
C LYS A 29 -10.97 7.50 2.16
N TRP A 30 -10.02 6.72 1.64
CA TRP A 30 -9.13 7.15 0.56
C TRP A 30 -9.90 7.43 -0.74
N ALA A 31 -10.90 6.62 -1.07
CA ALA A 31 -11.74 6.81 -2.26
C ALA A 31 -12.58 8.10 -2.23
N GLU A 32 -12.79 8.72 -1.06
CA GLU A 32 -13.48 10.01 -0.93
C GLU A 32 -12.60 11.20 -1.32
N VAL A 33 -11.26 11.04 -1.28
CA VAL A 33 -10.28 12.09 -1.62
C VAL A 33 -9.27 11.59 -2.66
N PRO A 34 -9.73 11.20 -3.86
CA PRO A 34 -8.83 10.65 -4.86
C PRO A 34 -8.04 11.79 -5.53
N MET A 35 -6.75 11.57 -5.72
CA MET A 35 -5.87 12.53 -6.39
C MET A 35 -5.17 11.91 -7.59
N ALA A 36 -4.98 12.72 -8.62
CA ALA A 36 -4.22 12.32 -9.80
C ALA A 36 -2.80 12.85 -9.77
N ALA A 37 -1.90 12.06 -10.39
CA ALA A 37 -0.54 12.49 -10.67
C ALA A 37 -0.62 13.62 -11.71
N ALA A 38 -0.53 14.86 -11.23
CA ALA A 38 -0.51 16.06 -12.06
C ALA A 38 0.64 16.99 -11.64
N ASP A 39 1.72 16.42 -11.10
CA ASP A 39 2.97 17.16 -10.92
C ASP A 39 3.98 16.67 -11.96
N ASP A 40 4.19 17.51 -12.98
CA ASP A 40 5.09 17.26 -14.13
C ASP A 40 6.55 17.69 -13.83
N SER A 41 6.89 17.99 -12.56
CA SER A 41 8.27 18.32 -12.22
C SER A 41 9.22 17.12 -12.38
N GLU A 42 10.36 17.34 -13.05
CA GLU A 42 11.28 16.28 -13.50
C GLU A 42 11.81 15.36 -12.38
N ASN A 43 11.75 15.79 -11.10
CA ASN A 43 12.27 15.03 -9.96
C ASN A 43 11.18 14.57 -8.97
N THR A 44 9.93 14.45 -9.43
CA THR A 44 8.80 14.07 -8.57
C THR A 44 8.33 12.64 -8.83
N ILE A 45 8.15 11.89 -7.75
CA ILE A 45 7.56 10.55 -7.74
C ILE A 45 6.20 10.65 -7.06
N THR A 46 5.13 10.30 -7.77
CA THR A 46 3.77 10.28 -7.23
C THR A 46 3.36 8.86 -6.83
N MET A 47 2.76 8.73 -5.64
CA MET A 47 2.28 7.48 -5.04
C MET A 47 0.81 7.63 -4.67
N PHE A 48 -0.06 7.62 -5.68
CA PHE A 48 -1.50 7.87 -5.54
C PHE A 48 -2.35 6.62 -5.79
N GLU A 49 -1.79 5.46 -5.48
CA GLU A 49 -2.43 4.16 -5.66
C GLU A 49 -2.04 3.22 -4.52
N VAL A 50 -2.60 2.02 -4.51
CA VAL A 50 -2.21 0.94 -3.59
C VAL A 50 -0.72 0.62 -3.75
N ILE A 51 -0.05 0.35 -2.64
CA ILE A 51 1.34 -0.12 -2.63
C ILE A 51 1.39 -1.59 -3.05
N GLY A 52 2.27 -1.90 -3.99
CA GLY A 52 2.34 -3.18 -4.68
C GLY A 52 1.56 -3.20 -5.99
N GLU A 53 1.45 -4.40 -6.57
CA GLU A 53 0.79 -4.59 -7.85
C GLU A 53 -0.71 -4.77 -7.64
N ASP A 54 -1.50 -3.86 -8.21
CA ASP A 54 -2.95 -4.01 -8.29
C ASP A 54 -3.30 -4.79 -9.55
N TRP A 55 -3.31 -6.12 -9.41
CA TRP A 55 -3.65 -7.05 -10.49
C TRP A 55 -5.06 -6.86 -11.05
N TRP A 56 -5.93 -6.13 -10.36
CA TRP A 56 -7.31 -5.87 -10.77
C TRP A 56 -7.43 -4.66 -11.68
N THR A 57 -6.57 -3.65 -11.51
CA THR A 57 -6.56 -2.42 -12.32
C THR A 57 -5.36 -2.31 -13.24
N GLY A 58 -4.36 -3.18 -13.09
CA GLY A 58 -3.07 -3.09 -13.79
C GLY A 58 -2.20 -1.92 -13.33
N GLY A 59 -2.59 -1.25 -12.23
CA GLY A 59 -1.88 -0.12 -11.64
C GLY A 59 -1.08 -0.52 -10.39
N GLY A 60 -0.84 0.46 -9.53
CA GLY A 60 -0.16 0.27 -8.25
C GLY A 60 1.23 0.91 -8.21
N VAL A 61 1.72 1.09 -6.98
CA VAL A 61 3.04 1.65 -6.71
C VAL A 61 3.98 0.52 -6.32
N THR A 62 4.81 0.08 -7.27
CA THR A 62 5.78 -1.00 -7.06
C THR A 62 7.20 -0.48 -6.89
N ALA A 63 8.05 -1.24 -6.19
CA ALA A 63 9.48 -1.00 -6.06
C ALA A 63 10.16 -0.92 -7.43
N LYS A 64 9.70 -1.71 -8.41
CA LYS A 64 10.18 -1.64 -9.80
C LYS A 64 9.93 -0.27 -10.42
N ARG A 65 8.72 0.27 -10.28
CA ARG A 65 8.34 1.60 -10.79
C ARG A 65 9.15 2.70 -10.11
N VAL A 66 9.25 2.66 -8.79
CA VAL A 66 10.02 3.65 -8.02
C VAL A 66 11.51 3.58 -8.36
N SER A 67 12.09 2.38 -8.45
CA SER A 67 13.48 2.19 -8.86
C SER A 67 13.76 2.76 -10.26
N ALA A 68 12.84 2.56 -11.21
CA ALA A 68 12.97 3.14 -12.55
C ALA A 68 12.92 4.69 -12.52
N ALA A 69 12.02 5.27 -11.72
CA ALA A 69 11.94 6.72 -11.55
C ALA A 69 13.22 7.29 -10.91
N LEU A 70 13.72 6.69 -9.83
CA LEU A 70 14.97 7.11 -9.18
C LEU A 70 16.17 7.04 -10.13
N ARG A 71 16.27 6.00 -10.96
CA ARG A 71 17.31 5.92 -12.01
C ARG A 71 17.21 7.05 -13.03
N SER A 72 15.99 7.43 -13.40
CA SER A 72 15.75 8.53 -14.34
C SER A 72 16.11 9.89 -13.73
N ILE A 73 15.84 10.09 -12.44
CA ILE A 73 16.15 11.33 -11.72
C ILE A 73 17.68 11.46 -11.51
N GLY A 74 18.36 10.35 -11.25
CA GLY A 74 19.79 10.32 -10.97
C GLY A 74 20.12 10.95 -9.61
N ASN A 75 21.31 11.53 -9.45
CA ASN A 75 21.79 12.04 -8.16
C ASN A 75 21.23 13.43 -7.78
N LYS A 76 19.96 13.70 -8.11
CA LYS A 76 19.26 14.96 -7.81
C LYS A 76 18.29 14.76 -6.64
N ASP A 77 17.95 15.85 -5.96
CA ASP A 77 16.93 15.85 -4.92
C ASP A 77 15.59 15.36 -5.49
N VAL A 78 14.91 14.50 -4.73
CA VAL A 78 13.66 13.82 -5.11
C VAL A 78 12.53 14.33 -4.23
N LYS A 79 11.39 14.59 -4.86
CA LYS A 79 10.12 14.82 -4.15
C LYS A 79 9.22 13.61 -4.29
N VAL A 80 8.70 13.10 -3.18
CA VAL A 80 7.79 11.96 -3.15
C VAL A 80 6.43 12.44 -2.64
N LYS A 81 5.42 12.42 -3.50
CA LYS A 81 4.06 12.83 -3.16
C LYS A 81 3.21 11.61 -2.85
N ILE A 82 2.67 11.52 -1.63
CA ILE A 82 1.93 10.34 -1.15
C ILE A 82 0.45 10.68 -0.93
N ASN A 83 -0.41 9.87 -1.55
CA ASN A 83 -1.82 9.74 -1.24
C ASN A 83 -2.24 8.28 -1.49
N SER A 84 -1.87 7.40 -0.56
CA SER A 84 -2.01 5.96 -0.70
C SER A 84 -2.63 5.33 0.55
N PRO A 85 -3.53 4.35 0.38
CA PRO A 85 -4.10 3.58 1.48
C PRO A 85 -3.12 2.52 2.03
N GLY A 86 -1.91 2.42 1.48
CA GLY A 86 -0.98 1.33 1.75
C GLY A 86 -1.25 0.14 0.83
N GLY A 87 -0.93 -1.07 1.29
CA GLY A 87 -1.01 -2.30 0.51
C GLY A 87 0.06 -3.30 0.93
N ASP A 88 0.79 -3.83 -0.04
CA ASP A 88 1.86 -4.80 0.16
C ASP A 88 3.00 -4.24 1.04
N MET A 89 3.19 -4.86 2.21
CA MET A 89 4.25 -4.48 3.16
C MET A 89 5.65 -4.66 2.59
N PHE A 90 5.89 -5.73 1.82
CA PHE A 90 7.22 -6.05 1.27
C PHE A 90 7.61 -5.05 0.18
N GLU A 91 6.66 -4.69 -0.68
CA GLU A 91 6.83 -3.60 -1.65
C GLU A 91 7.05 -2.27 -0.92
N GLY A 92 6.31 -2.01 0.17
CA GLY A 92 6.52 -0.85 1.04
C GLY A 92 7.94 -0.77 1.59
N ILE A 93 8.44 -1.85 2.17
CA ILE A 93 9.82 -1.96 2.70
C ILE A 93 10.86 -1.82 1.59
N ALA A 94 10.62 -2.43 0.43
CA ALA A 94 11.53 -2.32 -0.71
C ALA A 94 11.61 -0.87 -1.21
N ILE A 95 10.48 -0.18 -1.34
CA ILE A 95 10.42 1.23 -1.71
C ILE A 95 11.10 2.11 -0.65
N TYR A 96 10.83 1.86 0.64
CA TYR A 96 11.53 2.54 1.74
C TYR A 96 13.05 2.42 1.59
N ASN A 97 13.56 1.20 1.40
CA ASN A 97 14.99 0.94 1.23
C ASN A 97 15.58 1.62 -0.01
N LEU A 98 14.85 1.65 -1.13
CA LEU A 98 15.27 2.36 -2.34
C LEU A 98 15.41 3.87 -2.07
N LEU A 99 14.41 4.49 -1.44
CA LEU A 99 14.39 5.92 -1.15
C LEU A 99 15.48 6.31 -0.13
N ARG A 100 15.60 5.59 0.99
CA ARG A 100 16.63 5.92 2.00
C ARG A 100 18.06 5.71 1.50
N SER A 101 18.25 4.88 0.47
CA SER A 101 19.56 4.65 -0.17
C SER A 101 19.92 5.72 -1.21
N HIS A 102 19.01 6.64 -1.51
CA HIS A 102 19.22 7.66 -2.53
C HIS A 102 20.33 8.64 -2.12
N PRO A 103 21.29 8.99 -3.01
CA PRO A 103 22.43 9.82 -2.64
C PRO A 103 22.11 11.31 -2.47
N ALA A 104 20.89 11.75 -2.81
CA ALA A 104 20.44 13.14 -2.70
C ALA A 104 19.24 13.26 -1.76
N LYS A 105 18.76 14.48 -1.50
CA LYS A 105 17.71 14.70 -0.52
C LYS A 105 16.39 14.09 -1.00
N VAL A 106 15.69 13.38 -0.12
CA VAL A 106 14.32 12.87 -0.36
C VAL A 106 13.34 13.67 0.49
N THR A 107 12.47 14.44 -0.15
CA THR A 107 11.37 15.16 0.52
C THR A 107 10.07 14.42 0.28
N VAL A 108 9.40 13.97 1.33
CA VAL A 108 8.08 13.33 1.28
C VAL A 108 7.01 14.38 1.59
N GLU A 109 5.99 14.46 0.76
CA GLU A 109 4.80 15.28 0.96
C GLU A 109 3.57 14.37 1.04
N VAL A 110 2.93 14.31 2.21
CA VAL A 110 1.64 13.66 2.37
C VAL A 110 0.57 14.65 1.95
N LEU A 111 -0.16 14.28 0.91
CA LEU A 111 -1.14 15.14 0.26
C LEU A 111 -2.59 14.75 0.60
N GLY A 112 -2.80 13.53 1.08
CA GLY A 112 -4.09 13.03 1.52
C GLY A 112 -3.87 11.99 2.61
N TRP A 113 -3.55 10.77 2.19
CA TRP A 113 -3.29 9.66 3.10
C TRP A 113 -1.89 9.08 2.91
N ALA A 114 -1.18 8.85 3.99
CA ALA A 114 -0.06 7.92 4.04
C ALA A 114 -0.41 6.85 5.07
N ALA A 115 -1.12 5.81 4.63
CA ALA A 115 -1.64 4.77 5.51
C ALA A 115 -0.91 3.43 5.32
N SER A 116 -0.77 2.64 6.38
CA SER A 116 -0.23 1.27 6.32
C SER A 116 1.14 1.25 5.62
N ALA A 117 1.37 0.40 4.60
CA ALA A 117 2.64 0.35 3.88
C ALA A 117 3.11 1.72 3.30
N ALA A 118 2.19 2.66 3.04
CA ALA A 118 2.56 4.00 2.60
C ALA A 118 3.14 4.87 3.73
N SER A 119 2.73 4.66 4.99
CA SER A 119 3.37 5.33 6.13
C SER A 119 4.79 4.82 6.34
N ILE A 120 5.04 3.52 6.12
CA ILE A 120 6.40 2.94 6.11
C ILE A 120 7.26 3.66 5.06
N ILE A 121 6.77 3.79 3.83
CA ILE A 121 7.48 4.51 2.77
C ILE A 121 7.76 5.96 3.15
N ALA A 122 6.79 6.65 3.76
CA ALA A 122 6.97 8.04 4.17
C ALA A 122 8.16 8.23 5.11
N MET A 123 8.44 7.25 5.99
CA MET A 123 9.57 7.31 6.92
C MET A 123 10.94 7.33 6.24
N ALA A 124 11.03 7.05 4.93
CA ALA A 124 12.28 7.14 4.16
C ALA A 124 12.70 8.58 3.83
N GLY A 125 11.81 9.56 4.03
CA GLY A 125 12.11 10.96 3.72
C GLY A 125 13.17 11.55 4.65
N ASP A 126 14.11 12.32 4.08
CA ASP A 126 14.97 13.22 4.86
C ASP A 126 14.14 14.33 5.51
N GLU A 127 13.11 14.79 4.79
CA GLU A 127 12.11 15.74 5.24
C GLU A 127 10.70 15.20 4.91
N ILE A 128 9.80 15.19 5.87
CA ILE A 128 8.41 14.74 5.73
C ILE A 128 7.47 15.89 6.06
N ARG A 129 6.63 16.26 5.09
CA ARG A 129 5.67 17.36 5.22
C ARG A 129 4.26 16.84 5.08
N MET A 130 3.37 17.34 5.93
CA MET A 130 1.95 16.98 5.92
C MET A 130 1.08 18.22 5.72
N GLY A 131 0.18 18.16 4.74
CA GLY A 131 -0.77 19.24 4.47
C GLY A 131 -1.95 19.24 5.44
N LEU A 132 -2.71 20.34 5.51
CA LEU A 132 -3.96 20.37 6.28
C LEU A 132 -4.96 19.34 5.75
N GLY A 133 -5.65 18.65 6.66
CA GLY A 133 -6.62 17.60 6.31
C GLY A 133 -5.99 16.29 5.83
N THR A 134 -4.67 16.14 5.94
CA THR A 134 -3.96 14.89 5.62
C THR A 134 -3.79 14.01 6.84
N PHE A 135 -3.62 12.70 6.61
CA PHE A 135 -3.53 11.71 7.66
C PHE A 135 -2.37 10.75 7.44
N MET A 136 -1.64 10.48 8.53
CA MET A 136 -0.68 9.40 8.64
C MET A 136 -1.32 8.27 9.44
N MET A 137 -1.34 7.04 8.91
CA MET A 137 -1.91 5.90 9.63
C MET A 137 -0.90 4.78 9.80
N VAL A 138 -0.79 4.28 11.03
CA VAL A 138 0.10 3.19 11.43
C VAL A 138 -0.70 2.07 12.06
N HIS A 139 -0.34 0.84 11.75
CA HIS A 139 -0.94 -0.37 12.31
C HIS A 139 0.01 -1.56 12.16
N ASN A 140 -0.33 -2.68 12.80
CA ASN A 140 0.37 -3.95 12.64
C ASN A 140 0.24 -4.50 11.21
N ALA A 141 1.15 -5.38 10.82
CA ALA A 141 1.02 -6.17 9.61
C ALA A 141 -0.24 -7.04 9.70
N TRP A 142 -0.95 -7.15 8.58
CA TRP A 142 -2.15 -7.99 8.49
C TRP A 142 -2.12 -8.80 7.21
N GLY A 143 -2.81 -9.94 7.23
CA GLY A 143 -2.99 -10.77 6.04
C GLY A 143 -3.95 -11.93 6.29
N VAL A 144 -4.29 -12.63 5.21
CA VAL A 144 -5.15 -13.80 5.24
C VAL A 144 -4.31 -15.07 5.18
N VAL A 145 -4.59 -16.01 6.09
CA VAL A 145 -3.93 -17.30 6.20
C VAL A 145 -4.98 -18.39 6.02
N VAL A 146 -4.70 -19.38 5.17
CA VAL A 146 -5.56 -20.56 4.99
C VAL A 146 -4.77 -21.81 5.33
N GLY A 147 -5.24 -22.57 6.31
CA GLY A 147 -4.53 -23.73 6.82
C GLY A 147 -5.15 -24.30 8.08
N ASN A 148 -4.50 -25.31 8.63
CA ASN A 148 -4.86 -25.95 9.89
C ASN A 148 -4.30 -25.17 11.10
N ARG A 149 -4.56 -25.66 12.32
CA ARG A 149 -4.14 -25.01 13.57
C ARG A 149 -2.63 -24.78 13.70
N HIS A 150 -1.79 -25.55 13.01
CA HIS A 150 -0.33 -25.39 13.01
C HIS A 150 0.06 -24.21 12.14
N ASP A 151 -0.51 -24.13 10.92
CA ASP A 151 -0.29 -23.02 9.99
C ASP A 151 -0.71 -21.67 10.61
N MET A 152 -1.84 -21.65 11.32
CA MET A 152 -2.32 -20.43 12.00
C MET A 152 -1.37 -19.96 13.11
N ARG A 153 -0.76 -20.89 13.86
CA ARG A 153 0.22 -20.54 14.92
C ARG A 153 1.53 -20.06 14.33
N GLU A 154 2.01 -20.74 13.29
CA GLU A 154 3.22 -20.33 12.57
C GLU A 154 3.05 -18.94 11.97
N ALA A 155 1.88 -18.66 11.38
CA ALA A 155 1.57 -17.35 10.85
C ALA A 155 1.56 -16.25 11.92
N ALA A 156 1.01 -16.52 13.11
CA ALA A 156 1.03 -15.56 14.21
C ALA A 156 2.48 -15.20 14.60
N SER A 157 3.34 -16.21 14.78
CA SER A 157 4.77 -15.98 15.08
C SER A 157 5.52 -15.27 13.95
N LEU A 158 5.07 -15.43 12.71
CA LEU A 158 5.64 -14.71 11.58
C LEU A 158 5.23 -13.23 11.57
N PHE A 159 3.96 -12.94 11.88
CA PHE A 159 3.47 -11.56 12.01
C PHE A 159 4.18 -10.80 13.12
N ASP A 160 4.53 -11.45 14.25
CA ASP A 160 5.35 -10.82 15.29
C ASP A 160 6.68 -10.27 14.72
N GLY A 161 7.30 -11.01 13.80
CA GLY A 161 8.52 -10.58 13.11
C GLY A 161 8.29 -9.41 12.16
N PHE A 162 7.16 -9.40 11.46
CA PHE A 162 6.77 -8.30 10.58
C PHE A 162 6.48 -7.02 11.36
N ASP A 163 5.71 -7.12 12.44
CA ASP A 163 5.39 -6.00 13.33
C ASP A 163 6.65 -5.42 13.96
N SER A 164 7.57 -6.28 14.38
CA SER A 164 8.88 -5.86 14.89
C SER A 164 9.66 -5.04 13.86
N ALA A 165 9.68 -5.46 12.59
CA ALA A 165 10.37 -4.72 11.54
C ALA A 165 9.69 -3.40 11.15
N ILE A 166 8.36 -3.34 11.19
CA ILE A 166 7.62 -2.08 11.00
C ILE A 166 7.95 -1.11 12.14
N ALA A 167 7.93 -1.60 13.38
CA ALA A 167 8.25 -0.80 14.54
C ALA A 167 9.73 -0.38 14.58
N ASP A 168 10.68 -1.16 14.03
CA ASP A 168 12.09 -0.74 13.85
C ASP A 168 12.18 0.55 13.01
N ILE A 169 11.39 0.63 11.93
CA ILE A 169 11.38 1.78 11.01
C ILE A 169 10.79 3.01 11.71
N TYR A 170 9.68 2.85 12.42
CA TYR A 170 9.06 3.96 13.16
C TYR A 170 9.95 4.43 14.31
N GLU A 171 10.60 3.53 15.04
CA GLU A 171 11.50 3.87 16.15
C GLU A 171 12.70 4.67 15.65
N ALA A 172 13.30 4.24 14.55
CA ALA A 172 14.39 4.96 13.93
C ALA A 172 14.01 6.36 13.43
N ARG A 173 12.73 6.61 13.20
CA ARG A 173 12.24 7.86 12.64
C ARG A 173 11.73 8.84 13.71
N THR A 174 11.08 8.34 14.74
CA THR A 174 10.24 9.12 15.66
C THR A 174 10.91 9.42 17.00
N ASP A 175 12.08 8.82 17.28
CA ASP A 175 12.75 8.80 18.59
C ASP A 175 11.83 8.31 19.75
N MET A 176 10.65 7.78 19.42
CA MET A 176 9.72 7.23 20.39
C MET A 176 10.22 5.87 20.88
N LYS A 177 9.86 5.53 22.11
CA LYS A 177 10.17 4.19 22.66
C LYS A 177 9.38 3.13 21.91
N ARG A 178 10.01 2.01 21.58
CA ARG A 178 9.38 0.79 21.04
C ARG A 178 7.96 0.53 21.57
N LYS A 179 7.80 0.48 22.89
CA LYS A 179 6.51 0.16 23.54
C LYS A 179 5.39 1.16 23.19
N ASP A 180 5.73 2.42 22.98
CA ASP A 180 4.73 3.42 22.63
C ASP A 180 4.39 3.37 21.15
N ILE A 181 5.33 2.97 20.29
CA ILE A 181 5.09 2.68 18.86
C ILE A 181 4.18 1.46 18.72
N GLU A 182 4.48 0.37 19.42
CA GLU A 182 3.66 -0.85 19.42
C GLU A 182 2.21 -0.54 19.82
N LYS A 183 2.00 0.28 20.86
CA LYS A 183 0.64 0.73 21.23
C LYS A 183 -0.07 1.50 20.11
N LEU A 184 0.65 2.34 19.35
CA LEU A 184 0.05 3.06 18.22
C LEU A 184 -0.34 2.10 17.10
N MET A 185 0.50 1.09 16.85
CA MET A 185 0.26 0.07 15.84
C MET A 185 -0.91 -0.85 16.22
N ASP A 186 -0.96 -1.31 17.47
CA ASP A 186 -2.05 -2.12 18.02
C ASP A 186 -3.40 -1.39 17.97
N ALA A 187 -3.38 -0.06 18.09
CA ALA A 187 -4.57 0.78 18.12
C ALA A 187 -5.05 1.25 16.73
N GLU A 188 -4.36 0.87 15.64
CA GLU A 188 -4.64 1.36 14.28
C GLU A 188 -4.72 2.89 14.22
N THR A 189 -3.67 3.56 14.68
CA THR A 189 -3.71 5.00 14.95
C THR A 189 -3.69 5.83 13.67
N PHE A 190 -4.64 6.77 13.56
CA PHE A 190 -4.65 7.85 12.58
C PHE A 190 -4.17 9.15 13.21
N MET A 191 -3.12 9.75 12.67
CA MET A 191 -2.54 11.01 13.13
C MET A 191 -2.78 12.11 12.10
N GLY A 192 -3.30 13.24 12.57
CA GLY A 192 -3.32 14.47 11.78
C GLY A 192 -1.92 15.11 11.69
N PRO A 193 -1.75 16.19 10.90
CA PRO A 193 -0.42 16.76 10.63
C PRO A 193 0.31 17.22 11.89
N SER A 194 -0.37 17.94 12.78
CA SER A 194 0.23 18.45 14.02
C SER A 194 0.67 17.32 14.96
N GLU A 195 -0.17 16.29 15.09
CA GLU A 195 0.12 15.13 15.93
C GLU A 195 1.27 14.30 15.36
N ALA A 196 1.30 14.11 14.04
CA ALA A 196 2.39 13.42 13.36
C ALA A 196 3.73 14.15 13.55
N VAL A 197 3.74 15.49 13.53
CA VAL A 197 4.94 16.28 13.84
C VAL A 197 5.33 16.13 15.31
N GLU A 198 4.38 16.27 16.23
CA GLU A 198 4.63 16.11 17.68
C GLU A 198 5.24 14.74 18.02
N LYS A 199 4.77 13.69 17.34
CA LYS A 199 5.24 12.30 17.52
C LYS A 199 6.42 11.93 16.61
N GLY A 200 6.97 12.86 15.81
CA GLY A 200 8.15 12.61 14.96
C GLY A 200 7.91 11.82 13.66
N PHE A 201 6.65 11.51 13.32
CA PHE A 201 6.25 10.90 12.04
C PHE A 201 6.29 11.90 10.88
N ALA A 202 6.31 13.20 11.16
CA ALA A 202 6.51 14.27 10.19
C ALA A 202 7.44 15.35 10.75
N ASP A 203 8.02 16.19 9.89
CA ASP A 203 8.89 17.31 10.29
C ASP A 203 8.15 18.65 10.31
N ALA A 204 7.18 18.82 9.42
CA ALA A 204 6.44 20.08 9.29
C ALA A 204 4.99 19.89 8.86
N VAL A 205 4.13 20.76 9.38
CA VAL A 205 2.84 21.05 8.77
C VAL A 205 3.06 22.07 7.68
N ASP A 206 2.74 21.72 6.43
CA ASP A 206 2.97 22.58 5.27
C ASP A 206 1.63 22.97 4.63
N ASN A 207 1.22 24.21 4.88
CA ASN A 207 -0.01 24.80 4.34
C ASN A 207 0.13 25.22 2.87
N GLY A 208 1.34 25.18 2.31
CA GLY A 208 1.66 25.53 0.92
C GLY A 208 1.75 24.32 -0.01
N ILE A 209 1.43 23.12 0.47
CA ILE A 209 1.37 21.93 -0.36
C ILE A 209 0.31 22.11 -1.46
N GLU A 210 0.75 22.22 -2.70
CA GLU A 210 -0.11 22.23 -3.87
C GLU A 210 -0.72 20.83 -4.07
N VAL A 211 -1.95 20.67 -3.59
CA VAL A 211 -2.84 19.56 -3.92
C VAL A 211 -3.28 19.77 -5.37
N PRO A 212 -2.91 18.90 -6.32
CA PRO A 212 -3.34 19.09 -7.71
C PRO A 212 -4.87 19.09 -7.78
N SER A 213 -5.45 20.13 -8.40
CA SER A 213 -6.90 20.21 -8.52
C SER A 213 -7.42 19.10 -9.43
N SER A 214 -8.61 18.57 -9.14
CA SER A 214 -9.27 17.57 -9.99
C SER A 214 -9.55 18.08 -11.42
N ALA A 215 -9.45 19.41 -11.65
CA ALA A 215 -9.65 20.05 -12.94
C ALA A 215 -8.39 20.04 -13.83
N ASP A 216 -7.18 19.88 -13.26
CA ASP A 216 -5.92 19.89 -14.01
C ASP A 216 -5.52 18.51 -14.55
N ALA A 217 -6.30 17.48 -14.22
CA ALA A 217 -6.05 16.10 -14.59
C ALA A 217 -6.46 15.79 -16.05
N LYS A 218 -5.75 16.38 -17.02
CA LYS A 218 -5.92 16.06 -18.45
C LYS A 218 -5.57 14.61 -18.79
N ASN A 219 -4.83 13.92 -17.90
CA ASN A 219 -4.41 12.52 -18.03
C ASN A 219 -5.01 11.59 -16.96
N MET A 220 -6.07 11.99 -16.25
CA MET A 220 -6.83 11.04 -15.41
C MET A 220 -7.42 9.95 -16.31
N ASP A 221 -7.07 8.69 -16.08
CA ASP A 221 -7.90 7.58 -16.57
C ASP A 221 -9.24 7.67 -15.84
N ARG A 222 -10.18 8.40 -16.45
CA ARG A 222 -11.55 8.58 -15.95
C ARG A 222 -12.22 7.23 -15.70
N GLY A 223 -11.83 6.18 -16.43
CA GLY A 223 -12.30 4.82 -16.25
C GLY A 223 -11.83 4.22 -14.92
N LEU A 224 -10.55 4.38 -14.59
CA LEU A 224 -9.98 3.91 -13.32
C LEU A 224 -10.63 4.60 -12.11
N MET A 225 -10.84 5.91 -12.20
CA MET A 225 -11.46 6.70 -11.12
C MET A 225 -12.93 6.33 -10.90
N ALA A 226 -13.71 6.22 -11.98
CA ALA A 226 -15.10 5.78 -11.92
C ALA A 226 -15.20 4.37 -11.35
N ARG A 227 -14.29 3.47 -11.71
CA ARG A 227 -14.20 2.12 -11.15
C ARG A 227 -13.92 2.14 -9.65
N ARG A 228 -12.93 2.91 -9.19
CA ARG A 228 -12.57 3.03 -7.76
C ARG A 228 -13.72 3.59 -6.92
N GLN A 229 -14.39 4.64 -7.41
CA GLN A 229 -15.54 5.22 -6.72
C GLN A 229 -16.71 4.23 -6.62
N THR A 230 -16.95 3.47 -7.70
CA THR A 230 -17.98 2.43 -7.75
C THR A 230 -17.63 1.29 -6.80
N GLU A 231 -16.37 0.85 -6.78
CA GLU A 231 -15.88 -0.18 -5.88
C GLU A 231 -16.04 0.21 -4.41
N ALA A 232 -15.66 1.43 -4.05
CA ALA A 232 -15.79 1.96 -2.70
C ALA A 232 -17.27 2.10 -2.28
N ALA A 233 -18.14 2.51 -3.21
CA ALA A 233 -19.59 2.55 -2.96
C ALA A 233 -20.17 1.16 -2.70
N LEU A 234 -19.76 0.15 -3.48
CA LEU A 234 -20.19 -1.23 -3.27
C LEU A 234 -19.62 -1.80 -1.96
N ALA A 235 -18.40 -1.45 -1.58
CA ALA A 235 -17.82 -1.86 -0.30
C ALA A 235 -18.61 -1.28 0.88
N ARG A 236 -18.96 0.01 0.84
CA ARG A 236 -19.83 0.65 1.84
C ARG A 236 -21.22 0.03 1.91
N ALA A 237 -21.74 -0.45 0.78
CA ALA A 237 -23.01 -1.17 0.73
C ALA A 237 -22.93 -2.64 1.22
N GLY A 238 -21.76 -3.08 1.71
CA GLY A 238 -21.57 -4.40 2.33
C GLY A 238 -21.39 -5.54 1.33
N PHE A 239 -21.12 -5.25 0.06
CA PHE A 239 -20.87 -6.30 -0.93
C PHE A 239 -19.52 -6.96 -0.71
N SER A 240 -19.51 -8.30 -0.73
CA SER A 240 -18.28 -9.09 -0.69
C SER A 240 -17.38 -8.76 -1.87
N ARG A 241 -16.06 -8.92 -1.69
CA ARG A 241 -15.06 -8.64 -2.72
C ARG A 241 -15.39 -9.32 -4.06
N ASP A 242 -15.76 -10.60 -4.04
CA ASP A 242 -16.13 -11.34 -5.24
C ASP A 242 -17.32 -10.72 -5.96
N LYS A 243 -18.31 -10.26 -5.19
CA LYS A 243 -19.48 -9.60 -5.77
C LYS A 243 -19.16 -8.22 -6.33
N ARG A 244 -18.28 -7.46 -5.67
CA ARG A 244 -17.79 -6.16 -6.18
C ARG A 244 -17.02 -6.34 -7.48
N SER A 245 -16.11 -7.30 -7.51
CA SER A 245 -15.34 -7.71 -8.68
C SER A 245 -16.23 -8.10 -9.86
N GLU A 246 -17.24 -8.96 -9.62
CA GLU A 246 -18.22 -9.36 -10.63
C GLU A 246 -19.00 -8.16 -11.19
N LEU A 247 -19.54 -7.31 -10.30
CA LEU A 247 -20.32 -6.13 -10.69
C LEU A 247 -19.48 -5.14 -11.52
N LEU A 248 -18.22 -4.90 -11.14
CA LEU A 248 -17.32 -4.01 -11.88
C LEU A 248 -16.96 -4.59 -13.26
N SER A 249 -16.85 -5.91 -13.38
CA SER A 249 -16.64 -6.60 -14.66
C SER A 249 -17.88 -6.53 -15.57
N GLU A 250 -19.09 -6.61 -15.01
CA GLU A 250 -20.35 -6.50 -15.77
C GLU A 250 -20.61 -5.06 -16.25
N LEU A 251 -20.13 -4.06 -15.51
CA LEU A 251 -20.24 -2.64 -15.86
C LEU A 251 -19.30 -2.20 -16.99
N GLY A 252 -18.49 -3.10 -17.56
CA GLY A 252 -17.65 -2.81 -18.72
C GLY A 252 -16.49 -1.83 -18.46
N ALA A 253 -16.23 -1.47 -17.20
CA ALA A 253 -14.98 -0.82 -16.82
C ALA A 253 -13.86 -1.84 -17.08
N ALA A 254 -12.86 -1.47 -17.91
CA ALA A 254 -11.80 -2.34 -18.46
C ALA A 254 -11.61 -3.66 -17.68
N ALA A 255 -11.84 -4.77 -18.38
CA ALA A 255 -11.70 -6.11 -17.83
C ALA A 255 -10.37 -6.21 -17.07
N ALA A 256 -10.43 -6.63 -15.81
CA ALA A 256 -9.25 -7.17 -15.15
C ALA A 256 -8.65 -8.25 -16.07
N PRO A 257 -7.32 -8.48 -16.05
CA PRO A 257 -6.76 -9.65 -16.69
C PRO A 257 -7.57 -10.87 -16.24
N ARG A 258 -8.11 -11.57 -17.24
CA ARG A 258 -9.10 -12.63 -17.08
C ARG A 258 -8.57 -13.69 -16.12
N ASP A 259 -9.32 -13.94 -15.06
CA ASP A 259 -9.13 -15.11 -14.21
C ASP A 259 -9.20 -16.38 -15.08
N ALA A 260 -8.22 -17.28 -14.90
CA ALA A 260 -8.17 -18.60 -15.53
C ALA A 260 -9.33 -19.51 -15.08
N SER A 261 -10.16 -19.06 -14.13
CA SER A 261 -11.31 -19.80 -13.61
C SER A 261 -12.62 -19.63 -14.39
N ARG A 262 -12.75 -18.68 -15.34
CA ARG A 262 -14.01 -18.50 -16.11
C ARG A 262 -13.92 -19.06 -17.54
N LYS A 263 -14.71 -20.12 -17.80
CA LYS A 263 -14.91 -20.72 -19.13
C LYS A 263 -15.95 -19.92 -19.95
N PRO A 264 -15.81 -19.84 -21.29
CA PRO A 264 -15.40 -20.94 -22.16
C PRO A 264 -13.95 -20.82 -22.66
N ALA A 265 -13.04 -21.43 -21.90
CA ALA A 265 -11.88 -22.12 -22.45
C ALA A 265 -12.05 -23.60 -22.14
N ALA A 266 -12.37 -24.38 -23.18
CA ALA A 266 -12.52 -25.84 -23.22
C ALA A 266 -13.71 -26.46 -22.45
N ARG A 267 -14.64 -27.07 -23.19
CA ARG A 267 -15.47 -28.18 -22.71
C ARG A 267 -14.54 -29.26 -22.12
N ASP A 268 -14.99 -29.96 -21.08
CA ASP A 268 -14.28 -31.05 -20.34
C ASP A 268 -13.71 -30.69 -18.95
N ALA A 269 -14.34 -29.76 -18.23
CA ALA A 269 -14.25 -29.79 -16.76
C ALA A 269 -15.67 -29.86 -16.18
N GLY A 270 -16.27 -31.05 -16.28
CA GLY A 270 -17.19 -31.48 -15.22
C GLY A 270 -16.35 -31.72 -13.96
N ILE A 271 -16.98 -31.70 -12.78
CA ILE A 271 -16.32 -32.06 -11.54
C ILE A 271 -15.71 -33.45 -11.72
N ASP A 272 -14.39 -33.52 -11.89
CA ASP A 272 -13.67 -34.77 -11.97
C ASP A 272 -13.59 -35.33 -10.56
N LEU A 273 -14.57 -36.18 -10.23
CA LEU A 273 -14.64 -36.87 -8.95
C LEU A 273 -13.39 -37.73 -8.69
N ALA A 274 -12.63 -38.10 -9.73
CA ALA A 274 -11.34 -38.76 -9.57
C ALA A 274 -10.28 -37.77 -9.09
N ALA A 275 -10.19 -36.55 -9.66
CA ALA A 275 -9.28 -35.50 -9.19
C ALA A 275 -9.62 -35.02 -7.77
N VAL A 276 -10.90 -34.93 -7.41
CA VAL A 276 -11.33 -34.60 -6.04
C VAL A 276 -11.00 -35.73 -5.06
N ARG A 277 -11.16 -37.00 -5.47
CA ARG A 277 -10.70 -38.14 -4.66
C ARG A 277 -9.18 -38.15 -4.50
N GLN A 278 -8.43 -37.85 -5.55
CA GLN A 278 -6.97 -37.82 -5.52
C GLN A 278 -6.46 -36.69 -4.61
N LEU A 279 -7.14 -35.53 -4.60
CA LEU A 279 -6.89 -34.44 -3.66
C LEU A 279 -7.21 -34.86 -2.21
N ILE A 280 -8.33 -35.56 -1.98
CA ILE A 280 -8.68 -36.07 -0.64
C ILE A 280 -7.69 -37.14 -0.16
N GLU A 281 -7.19 -38.00 -1.05
CA GLU A 281 -6.16 -39.00 -0.72
C GLU A 281 -4.80 -38.34 -0.44
N THR A 282 -4.45 -37.29 -1.18
CA THR A 282 -3.21 -36.52 -0.97
C THR A 282 -3.24 -35.70 0.34
N ILE A 283 -4.43 -35.27 0.78
CA ILE A 283 -4.63 -34.53 2.05
C ILE A 283 -4.68 -35.47 3.28
N ARG A 284 -4.86 -36.78 3.08
CA ARG A 284 -4.96 -37.77 4.17
C ARG A 284 -3.64 -38.47 4.53
N THR A 285 -2.59 -38.26 3.75
CA THR A 285 -1.21 -38.70 4.07
C THR A 285 -0.38 -37.54 4.58
#